data_AF-A0AAV6H0B9-F1
#
_entry.id   AF-A0AAV6H0B9-F1
#
_cell.length_a   1.000
_cell.length_b   1.000
_cell.length_c   1.000
_cell.angle_alpha   90.00
_cell.angle_beta   90.00
_cell.angle_gamma   90.00
#
_symmetry.space_group_name_H-M   'P 1'
#
loop_
_entity.id
_entity.type
_entity.pdbx_description
1 polymer ?
#
loop_
_entity_poly.entity_id
_entity_poly.type
_entity_poly.pdbx_seq_one_letter_code
_entity_poly.pdbx_strand_id
1 'polypeptide(L)'
;MLFTSRLKGGSAGHRPDMIRLRETRIQFRRRRILVNMASYYSRVGRLWNISALIARPHVRNYVAVLERPSGQKAITRGLPLPSVTNHVFVRNMFIQTQDTPNPNSLKFLPGRVVLESGTIDFAGPRDAYCSPLARHLFRIDGVKSVFLGPDFITITRADETMEWKVIKPDVFATIMDFFTTGLPVLNEDASPQADTAPSDDDDEVVAMIKELLDTRIRPTVQEDGGDVLYRGFDDGIVKLKLQGSCTSCPSSIVTLKSGIQNMLQFYVPEVEGVEQVKDEDVEVEQGAKG
;
A
#
# COMPACT_ATOMS: atom_id res chain seq x y z
N MET A 1 48.95 -4.87 70.04
CA MET A 1 50.23 -5.12 69.33
C MET A 1 50.25 -6.58 68.89
N LEU A 2 50.24 -6.86 67.57
CA LEU A 2 50.96 -7.96 66.92
C LEU A 2 50.62 -7.98 65.41
N PHE A 3 51.63 -7.54 64.65
CA PHE A 3 52.14 -8.01 63.37
C PHE A 3 51.26 -8.45 62.18
N THR A 4 51.68 -7.86 61.05
CA THR A 4 51.35 -8.03 59.63
C THR A 4 51.99 -9.25 58.96
N SER A 5 51.33 -9.83 57.93
CA SER A 5 51.93 -10.29 56.64
C SER A 5 50.87 -11.04 55.81
N ARG A 6 50.33 -10.48 54.71
CA ARG A 6 50.80 -10.51 53.30
C ARG A 6 50.79 -11.90 52.63
N LEU A 7 49.82 -12.13 51.74
CA LEU A 7 50.02 -12.91 50.50
C LEU A 7 49.28 -12.25 49.32
N LYS A 8 50.06 -11.97 48.27
CA LYS A 8 49.65 -11.58 46.92
C LYS A 8 49.17 -12.82 46.15
N GLY A 9 48.18 -12.64 45.28
CA GLY A 9 47.83 -13.59 44.24
C GLY A 9 46.89 -12.96 43.23
N GLY A 10 47.44 -12.35 42.19
CA GLY A 10 46.67 -11.81 41.07
C GLY A 10 46.25 -12.90 40.10
N SER A 11 45.01 -12.82 39.62
CA SER A 11 44.57 -13.47 38.37
C SER A 11 43.69 -12.48 37.63
N ALA A 12 44.30 -11.75 36.69
CA ALA A 12 43.61 -10.91 35.74
C ALA A 12 43.01 -11.82 34.66
N GLY A 13 41.79 -12.32 34.91
CA GLY A 13 40.97 -12.96 33.89
C GLY A 13 40.49 -11.92 32.88
N HIS A 14 41.07 -11.98 31.68
CA HIS A 14 40.70 -11.19 30.51
C HIS A 14 39.24 -11.48 30.14
N ARG A 15 38.29 -10.64 30.56
CA ARG A 15 36.91 -10.67 30.05
C ARG A 15 36.93 -10.05 28.66
N PRO A 16 36.48 -10.75 27.60
CA PRO A 16 36.41 -10.14 26.28
C PRO A 16 35.31 -9.07 26.26
N ASP A 17 35.63 -7.89 25.70
CA ASP A 17 34.73 -6.75 25.52
C ASP A 17 33.48 -7.14 24.73
N MET A 18 32.35 -7.23 25.45
CA MET A 18 31.03 -7.58 24.91
C MET A 18 30.46 -6.50 23.97
N ILE A 19 31.04 -5.29 24.00
CA ILE A 19 30.69 -4.16 23.12
C ILE A 19 31.23 -4.39 21.70
N ARG A 20 32.47 -4.90 21.58
CA ARG A 20 33.13 -5.17 20.30
C ARG A 20 32.48 -6.32 19.52
N LEU A 21 31.87 -7.27 20.23
CA LEU A 21 31.11 -8.38 19.65
C LEU A 21 29.70 -7.96 19.18
N ARG A 22 29.14 -6.87 19.72
CA ARG A 22 27.87 -6.29 19.24
C ARG A 22 28.08 -5.49 17.96
N GLU A 23 29.14 -4.68 17.88
CA GLU A 23 29.49 -3.90 16.69
C GLU A 23 29.77 -4.78 15.45
N THR A 24 30.48 -5.90 15.64
CA THR A 24 30.81 -6.82 14.55
C THR A 24 29.60 -7.63 14.05
N ARG A 25 28.59 -7.89 14.91
CA ARG A 25 27.31 -8.50 14.50
C ARG A 25 26.40 -7.53 13.73
N ILE A 26 26.45 -6.24 14.07
CA ILE A 26 25.72 -5.16 13.39
C ILE A 26 26.27 -4.96 11.97
N GLN A 27 27.60 -4.94 11.80
CA GLN A 27 28.26 -4.83 10.49
C GLN A 27 27.94 -6.00 9.55
N PHE A 28 27.85 -7.23 10.08
CA PHE A 28 27.48 -8.41 9.28
C PHE A 28 25.99 -8.45 8.90
N ARG A 29 25.10 -7.89 9.75
CA ARG A 29 23.66 -7.77 9.47
C ARG A 29 23.34 -6.66 8.46
N ARG A 30 24.05 -5.52 8.51
CA ARG A 30 23.95 -4.42 7.52
C ARG A 30 24.30 -4.90 6.09
N ARG A 31 25.31 -5.76 5.94
CA ARG A 31 25.71 -6.29 4.61
C ARG A 31 24.71 -7.25 3.97
N ARG A 32 23.90 -7.98 4.75
CA ARG A 32 22.96 -8.98 4.20
C ARG A 32 21.70 -8.35 3.60
N ILE A 33 21.32 -7.16 4.08
CA ILE A 33 20.19 -6.39 3.56
C ILE A 33 20.61 -5.67 2.27
N LEU A 34 21.78 -5.01 2.25
CA LEU A 34 22.32 -4.34 1.06
C LEU A 34 22.50 -5.26 -0.16
N VAL A 35 22.89 -6.53 0.05
CA VAL A 35 23.08 -7.50 -1.05
C VAL A 35 21.74 -7.99 -1.65
N ASN A 36 20.64 -7.96 -0.89
CA ASN A 36 19.30 -8.21 -1.43
C ASN A 36 18.61 -6.91 -1.96
N MET A 37 18.94 -5.74 -1.41
CA MET A 37 18.47 -4.41 -1.86
C MET A 37 18.92 -4.08 -3.28
N ALA A 38 20.20 -4.31 -3.62
CA ALA A 38 20.72 -3.99 -4.95
C ALA A 38 20.08 -4.84 -6.06
N SER A 39 19.58 -6.03 -5.73
CA SER A 39 18.93 -6.94 -6.69
C SER A 39 17.51 -6.47 -7.05
N TYR A 40 16.78 -5.86 -6.12
CA TYR A 40 15.46 -5.31 -6.38
C TYR A 40 15.55 -4.01 -7.20
N TYR A 41 16.37 -3.04 -6.78
CA TYR A 41 16.55 -1.79 -7.54
C TYR A 41 17.29 -1.98 -8.87
N SER A 42 18.20 -2.96 -9.01
CA SER A 42 18.75 -3.30 -10.33
C SER A 42 17.76 -4.03 -11.24
N ARG A 43 16.68 -4.63 -10.71
CA ARG A 43 15.59 -5.20 -11.52
C ARG A 43 14.57 -4.14 -11.91
N VAL A 44 14.28 -3.18 -11.04
CA VAL A 44 13.35 -2.06 -11.34
C VAL A 44 14.01 -1.02 -12.25
N GLY A 45 15.28 -0.66 -12.02
CA GLY A 45 16.03 0.30 -12.85
C GLY A 45 16.44 -0.20 -14.25
N ARG A 46 16.42 -1.51 -14.50
CA ARG A 46 16.65 -2.08 -15.85
C ARG A 46 15.40 -2.11 -16.73
N LEU A 47 14.23 -1.77 -16.20
CA LEU A 47 12.97 -1.70 -16.95
C LEU A 47 12.66 -0.29 -17.49
N TRP A 48 13.46 0.72 -17.16
CA TRP A 48 13.22 2.12 -17.54
C TRP A 48 14.19 2.67 -18.62
N ASN A 49 15.05 1.83 -19.20
CA ASN A 49 15.96 2.24 -20.28
C ASN A 49 15.98 1.22 -21.43
N ILE A 50 14.84 1.05 -22.11
CA ILE A 50 14.82 0.60 -23.50
C ILE A 50 13.84 1.49 -24.26
N SER A 51 14.33 2.64 -24.70
CA SER A 51 13.74 3.34 -25.83
C SER A 51 14.15 2.65 -27.13
N ALA A 52 13.15 2.45 -27.99
CA ALA A 52 13.24 2.26 -29.43
C ALA A 52 13.71 0.90 -29.98
N LEU A 53 12.99 0.54 -31.06
CA LEU A 53 13.15 -0.59 -31.98
C LEU A 53 12.69 -1.95 -31.44
N ILE A 54 11.52 -2.40 -31.92
CA ILE A 54 11.44 -3.59 -32.77
C ILE A 54 10.07 -3.64 -33.47
N ALA A 55 10.15 -4.14 -34.71
CA ALA A 55 9.15 -4.24 -35.75
C ALA A 55 7.81 -4.89 -35.35
N ARG A 56 6.77 -4.39 -36.02
CA ARG A 56 5.41 -4.93 -36.11
C ARG A 56 5.40 -6.42 -36.49
N PRO A 57 4.65 -7.30 -35.79
CA PRO A 57 4.39 -8.64 -36.29
C PRO A 57 3.30 -8.62 -37.36
N HIS A 58 3.69 -9.14 -38.52
CA HIS A 58 2.90 -9.34 -39.72
C HIS A 58 1.85 -10.45 -39.49
N VAL A 59 0.57 -10.08 -39.40
CA VAL A 59 -0.53 -11.05 -39.40
C VAL A 59 -0.74 -11.55 -40.83
N ARG A 60 -0.41 -12.82 -41.03
CA ARG A 60 -0.48 -13.53 -42.31
C ARG A 60 -1.94 -13.90 -42.59
N ASN A 61 -2.65 -13.02 -43.29
CA ASN A 61 -3.95 -13.35 -43.88
C ASN A 61 -3.74 -14.22 -45.12
N TYR A 62 -4.27 -15.45 -45.09
CA TYR A 62 -4.42 -16.27 -46.28
C TYR A 62 -5.50 -15.64 -47.18
N VAL A 63 -5.09 -15.14 -48.34
CA VAL A 63 -6.00 -14.78 -49.44
C VAL A 63 -5.83 -15.85 -50.51
N ALA A 64 -6.88 -16.63 -50.74
CA ALA A 64 -6.96 -17.54 -51.87
C ALA A 64 -7.00 -16.73 -53.17
N VAL A 65 -6.03 -16.98 -54.05
CA VAL A 65 -5.98 -16.42 -55.41
C VAL A 65 -6.92 -17.24 -56.28
N LEU A 66 -7.99 -16.60 -56.77
CA LEU A 66 -8.73 -17.06 -57.94
C LEU A 66 -8.64 -15.98 -59.01
N GLU A 67 -8.21 -16.40 -60.19
CA GLU A 67 -7.89 -15.56 -61.35
C GLU A 67 -9.10 -14.84 -61.93
N ARG A 68 -8.82 -13.69 -62.55
CA ARG A 68 -9.76 -12.82 -63.26
C ARG A 68 -10.26 -13.49 -64.56
N PRO A 69 -11.35 -12.98 -65.15
CA PRO A 69 -11.09 -12.03 -66.23
C PRO A 69 -12.00 -10.79 -66.25
N SER A 70 -11.41 -9.72 -66.82
CA SER A 70 -12.01 -8.65 -67.64
C SER A 70 -13.23 -7.85 -67.14
N GLY A 71 -13.02 -6.53 -67.04
CA GLY A 71 -13.96 -5.56 -67.62
C GLY A 71 -14.66 -4.60 -66.65
N GLN A 72 -14.34 -3.32 -66.84
CA GLN A 72 -15.15 -2.13 -66.53
C GLN A 72 -15.02 -1.47 -65.14
N LYS A 73 -14.88 -0.15 -65.23
CA LYS A 73 -14.61 0.82 -64.16
C LYS A 73 -15.91 1.14 -63.40
N ALA A 74 -15.86 1.16 -62.07
CA ALA A 74 -16.87 1.80 -61.25
C ALA A 74 -16.20 2.61 -60.13
N ILE A 75 -16.51 3.91 -60.13
CA ILE A 75 -16.15 4.87 -59.08
C ILE A 75 -17.21 4.71 -57.98
N THR A 76 -16.82 4.24 -56.81
CA THR A 76 -17.69 4.19 -55.64
C THR A 76 -17.02 4.90 -54.47
N ARG A 77 -17.61 6.03 -54.07
CA ARG A 77 -17.28 6.78 -52.86
C ARG A 77 -17.50 5.87 -51.64
N GLY A 78 -16.43 5.55 -50.93
CA GLY A 78 -16.50 4.80 -49.67
C GLY A 78 -17.08 5.68 -48.56
N LEU A 79 -18.19 5.25 -47.96
CA LEU A 79 -18.59 5.71 -46.63
C LEU A 79 -17.59 5.18 -45.60
N PRO A 80 -17.21 5.95 -44.57
CA PRO A 80 -16.37 5.44 -43.51
C PRO A 80 -17.18 4.44 -42.68
N LEU A 81 -16.63 3.23 -42.52
CA LEU A 81 -17.14 2.26 -41.55
C LEU A 81 -16.93 2.84 -40.14
N PRO A 82 -17.91 2.73 -39.23
CA PRO A 82 -17.72 3.11 -37.84
C PRO A 82 -16.63 2.22 -37.24
N SER A 83 -15.66 2.85 -36.59
CA SER A 83 -14.69 2.16 -35.73
C SER A 83 -15.48 1.38 -34.68
N VAL A 84 -15.47 0.06 -34.78
CA VAL A 84 -16.02 -0.80 -33.73
C VAL A 84 -15.04 -0.68 -32.57
N THR A 85 -15.34 0.20 -31.63
CA THR A 85 -14.76 0.16 -30.29
C THR A 85 -15.05 -1.23 -29.73
N ASN A 86 -13.99 -1.97 -29.44
CA ASN A 86 -14.07 -3.24 -28.73
C ASN A 86 -14.58 -2.95 -27.31
N HIS A 87 -15.90 -2.85 -27.14
CA HIS A 87 -16.51 -2.99 -25.84
C HIS A 87 -16.40 -4.46 -25.47
N VAL A 88 -15.30 -4.81 -24.79
CA VAL A 88 -15.23 -6.05 -24.04
C VAL A 88 -16.27 -5.91 -22.91
N PHE A 89 -17.48 -6.40 -23.17
CA PHE A 89 -18.50 -6.56 -22.15
C PHE A 89 -17.99 -7.64 -21.17
N VAL A 90 -17.30 -7.21 -20.11
CA VAL A 90 -16.89 -8.10 -19.02
C VAL A 90 -18.13 -8.43 -18.18
N ARG A 91 -18.99 -9.32 -18.67
CA ARG A 91 -20.21 -9.78 -17.98
C ARG A 91 -19.98 -10.71 -16.80
N ASN A 92 -18.77 -10.73 -16.24
CA ASN A 92 -18.45 -11.53 -15.06
C ASN A 92 -17.54 -10.73 -14.11
N MET A 93 -18.11 -9.73 -13.44
CA MET A 93 -17.52 -9.24 -12.20
C MET A 93 -18.02 -10.14 -11.06
N PHE A 94 -17.08 -10.76 -10.34
CA PHE A 94 -17.38 -11.55 -9.15
C PHE A 94 -16.63 -10.95 -7.97
N ILE A 95 -17.38 -10.35 -7.05
CA ILE A 95 -16.81 -9.70 -5.87
C ILE A 95 -16.74 -10.73 -4.75
N GLN A 96 -15.54 -10.94 -4.20
CA GLN A 96 -15.34 -11.78 -3.02
C GLN A 96 -15.30 -10.92 -1.76
N THR A 97 -15.60 -11.51 -0.61
CA THR A 97 -15.42 -10.85 0.69
C THR A 97 -14.41 -11.61 1.52
N GLN A 98 -13.57 -10.88 2.25
CA GLN A 98 -12.65 -11.40 3.25
C GLN A 98 -12.90 -10.71 4.58
N ASP A 99 -12.93 -11.49 5.65
CA ASP A 99 -13.02 -10.96 7.00
C ASP A 99 -11.70 -10.28 7.39
N THR A 100 -11.78 -9.24 8.21
CA THR A 100 -10.61 -8.55 8.76
C THR A 100 -10.50 -8.84 10.26
N PRO A 101 -9.33 -8.60 10.89
CA PRO A 101 -9.21 -8.69 12.35
C PRO A 101 -10.13 -7.73 13.11
N ASN A 102 -10.74 -6.75 12.42
CA ASN A 102 -11.69 -5.81 12.98
C ASN A 102 -13.13 -6.24 12.64
N PRO A 103 -13.99 -6.57 13.62
CA PRO A 103 -15.37 -7.03 13.36
C PRO A 103 -16.25 -5.95 12.69
N ASN A 104 -15.86 -4.69 12.79
CA ASN A 104 -16.57 -3.57 12.19
C ASN A 104 -16.11 -3.25 10.77
N SER A 105 -15.11 -3.95 10.24
CA SER A 105 -14.59 -3.75 8.90
C SER A 105 -14.65 -5.03 8.07
N LEU A 106 -15.03 -4.90 6.81
CA LEU A 106 -15.07 -6.01 5.87
C LEU A 106 -14.39 -5.60 4.56
N LYS A 107 -13.57 -6.53 4.03
CA LYS A 107 -12.82 -6.33 2.79
C LYS A 107 -13.56 -6.95 1.61
N PHE A 108 -13.71 -6.19 0.53
CA PHE A 108 -14.36 -6.57 -0.72
C PHE A 108 -13.31 -6.60 -1.83
N LEU A 109 -13.22 -7.71 -2.56
CA LEU A 109 -12.26 -7.92 -3.64
C LEU A 109 -13.02 -8.03 -4.96
N PRO A 110 -13.09 -6.96 -5.78
CA PRO A 110 -13.82 -6.97 -7.05
C PRO A 110 -13.14 -7.79 -8.16
N GLY A 111 -11.95 -8.34 -7.91
CA GLY A 111 -11.20 -9.14 -8.89
C GLY A 111 -10.54 -8.30 -10.00
N ARG A 112 -10.33 -7.00 -9.73
CA ARG A 112 -9.65 -6.06 -10.62
C ARG A 112 -8.93 -4.99 -9.81
N VAL A 113 -8.05 -4.25 -10.47
CA VAL A 113 -7.39 -3.07 -9.90
C VAL A 113 -8.45 -2.02 -9.56
N VAL A 114 -8.41 -1.54 -8.32
CA VAL A 114 -9.24 -0.45 -7.77
C VAL A 114 -8.45 0.85 -7.82
N LEU A 115 -7.20 0.83 -7.34
CA LEU A 115 -6.26 1.94 -7.42
C LEU A 115 -4.99 1.49 -8.14
N GLU A 116 -4.48 2.32 -9.05
CA GLU A 116 -3.23 2.02 -9.78
C GLU A 116 -2.01 2.03 -8.87
N SER A 117 -2.01 2.87 -7.84
CA SER A 117 -0.93 2.98 -6.87
C SER A 117 -1.43 3.51 -5.53
N GLY A 118 -0.76 3.09 -4.46
CA GLY A 118 -1.03 3.60 -3.11
C GLY A 118 -2.38 3.19 -2.56
N THR A 119 -2.82 3.93 -1.55
CA THR A 119 -4.07 3.71 -0.82
C THR A 119 -4.72 5.05 -0.50
N ILE A 120 -6.04 5.05 -0.31
CA ILE A 120 -6.80 6.24 0.09
C ILE A 120 -7.83 5.87 1.14
N ASP A 121 -7.84 6.63 2.23
CA ASP A 121 -8.80 6.51 3.32
C ASP A 121 -9.82 7.65 3.27
N PHE A 122 -11.10 7.31 3.33
CA PHE A 122 -12.21 8.25 3.42
C PHE A 122 -12.88 8.07 4.78
N ALA A 123 -12.59 8.96 5.72
CA ALA A 123 -13.13 8.91 7.07
C ALA A 123 -14.63 9.22 7.12
N GLY A 124 -15.13 9.99 6.15
CA GLY A 124 -16.57 10.19 5.97
C GLY A 124 -16.98 10.71 4.59
N PRO A 125 -18.28 10.99 4.40
CA PRO A 125 -18.83 11.39 3.10
C PRO A 125 -18.26 12.70 2.54
N ARG A 126 -17.75 13.59 3.42
CA ARG A 126 -17.14 14.87 3.03
C ARG A 126 -15.82 14.67 2.31
N ASP A 127 -15.04 13.68 2.71
CA ASP A 127 -13.71 13.39 2.15
C ASP A 127 -13.80 12.69 0.79
N ALA A 128 -14.97 12.11 0.49
CA ALA A 128 -15.23 11.34 -0.72
C ALA A 128 -15.34 12.18 -2.00
N TYR A 129 -15.23 13.51 -1.94
CA TYR A 129 -15.44 14.39 -3.10
C TYR A 129 -14.60 14.00 -4.32
N CYS A 130 -13.41 13.44 -4.08
CA CYS A 130 -12.44 13.05 -5.09
C CYS A 130 -12.63 11.62 -5.63
N SER A 131 -13.58 10.84 -5.11
CA SER A 131 -13.88 9.47 -5.57
C SER A 131 -15.38 9.26 -5.82
N PRO A 132 -15.83 9.15 -7.08
CA PRO A 132 -17.21 8.81 -7.41
C PRO A 132 -17.66 7.48 -6.79
N LEU A 133 -16.78 6.49 -6.73
CA LEU A 133 -17.03 5.19 -6.08
C LEU A 133 -17.31 5.37 -4.57
N ALA A 134 -16.42 6.09 -3.87
CA ALA A 134 -16.61 6.33 -2.43
C ALA A 134 -17.92 7.08 -2.16
N ARG A 135 -18.27 8.08 -2.98
CA ARG A 135 -19.54 8.82 -2.86
C ARG A 135 -20.75 7.92 -2.99
N HIS A 136 -20.71 6.94 -3.89
CA HIS A 136 -21.82 5.99 -4.04
C HIS A 136 -21.89 5.04 -2.83
N LEU A 137 -20.74 4.56 -2.33
CA LEU A 137 -20.69 3.70 -1.15
C LEU A 137 -21.20 4.41 0.12
N PHE A 138 -20.92 5.70 0.28
CA PHE A 138 -21.43 6.50 1.41
C PHE A 138 -22.93 6.78 1.36
N ARG A 139 -23.63 6.49 0.26
CA ARG A 139 -25.10 6.57 0.20
C ARG A 139 -25.78 5.36 0.85
N ILE A 140 -25.02 4.30 1.12
CA ILE A 140 -25.53 3.08 1.73
C ILE A 140 -25.64 3.32 3.24
N ASP A 141 -26.83 3.08 3.79
CA ASP A 141 -27.08 3.22 5.21
C ASP A 141 -26.20 2.26 6.03
N GLY A 142 -25.51 2.81 7.02
CA GLY A 142 -24.63 2.05 7.91
C GLY A 142 -23.16 2.05 7.49
N VAL A 143 -22.77 2.68 6.37
CA VAL A 143 -21.35 2.87 6.00
C VAL A 143 -20.76 4.07 6.75
N LYS A 144 -19.69 3.84 7.53
CA LYS A 144 -18.98 4.88 8.30
C LYS A 144 -17.79 5.45 7.55
N SER A 145 -16.94 4.57 7.03
CA SER A 145 -15.73 4.92 6.31
C SER A 145 -15.48 3.92 5.18
N VAL A 146 -14.78 4.40 4.15
CA VAL A 146 -14.42 3.62 2.97
C VAL A 146 -12.91 3.75 2.79
N PHE A 147 -12.23 2.63 2.60
CA PHE A 147 -10.81 2.60 2.34
C PHE A 147 -10.55 1.86 1.02
N LEU A 148 -9.80 2.49 0.13
CA LEU A 148 -9.47 1.96 -1.19
C LEU A 148 -8.01 1.53 -1.19
N GLY A 149 -7.79 0.24 -1.47
CA GLY A 149 -6.48 -0.35 -1.71
C GLY A 149 -6.22 -0.60 -3.20
N PRO A 150 -5.09 -1.25 -3.55
CA PRO A 150 -4.73 -1.53 -4.94
C PRO A 150 -5.77 -2.38 -5.69
N ASP A 151 -6.28 -3.44 -5.05
CA ASP A 151 -7.21 -4.41 -5.65
C ASP A 151 -8.40 -4.76 -4.73
N PHE A 152 -8.60 -3.98 -3.67
CA PHE A 152 -9.65 -4.20 -2.68
C PHE A 152 -10.27 -2.91 -2.17
N ILE A 153 -11.46 -3.05 -1.60
CA ILE A 153 -12.23 -1.98 -0.95
C ILE A 153 -12.56 -2.47 0.46
N THR A 154 -12.13 -1.75 1.49
CA THR A 154 -12.55 -2.04 2.87
C THR A 154 -13.64 -1.06 3.26
N ILE A 155 -14.72 -1.58 3.83
CA ILE A 155 -15.83 -0.78 4.37
C ILE A 155 -15.87 -0.98 5.87
N THR A 156 -15.99 0.12 6.60
CA THR A 156 -16.25 0.09 8.05
C THR A 156 -17.71 0.46 8.29
N ARG A 157 -18.42 -0.32 9.09
CA ARG A 157 -19.80 -0.02 9.50
C ARG A 157 -19.86 1.01 10.63
N ALA A 158 -20.93 1.78 10.69
CA ALA A 158 -21.13 2.85 11.68
C ALA A 158 -21.54 2.33 13.06
N ASP A 159 -22.35 1.28 13.09
CA ASP A 159 -22.88 0.69 14.30
C ASP A 159 -22.62 -0.82 14.32
N GLU A 160 -22.20 -1.32 15.48
CA GLU A 160 -21.98 -2.74 15.72
C GLU A 160 -23.28 -3.55 15.67
N THR A 161 -24.42 -2.90 15.96
CA THR A 161 -25.75 -3.50 15.91
C THR A 161 -26.21 -3.82 14.47
N MET A 162 -25.63 -3.14 13.47
CA MET A 162 -25.98 -3.32 12.07
C MET A 162 -25.29 -4.57 11.50
N GLU A 163 -26.07 -5.57 11.09
CA GLU A 163 -25.52 -6.80 10.52
C GLU A 163 -25.00 -6.61 9.09
N TRP A 164 -23.84 -7.21 8.80
CA TRP A 164 -23.28 -7.23 7.44
C TRP A 164 -24.23 -7.84 6.40
N LYS A 165 -25.18 -8.70 6.79
CA LYS A 165 -26.17 -9.27 5.86
C LYS A 165 -27.08 -8.21 5.24
N VAL A 166 -27.27 -7.07 5.90
CA VAL A 166 -28.08 -5.95 5.41
C VAL A 166 -27.25 -5.03 4.51
N ILE A 167 -26.01 -4.73 4.90
CA ILE A 167 -25.12 -3.81 4.17
C ILE A 167 -24.53 -4.47 2.90
N LYS A 168 -24.18 -5.76 2.97
CA LYS A 168 -23.49 -6.48 1.88
C LYS A 168 -24.20 -6.39 0.53
N PRO A 169 -25.50 -6.67 0.40
CA PRO A 169 -26.20 -6.62 -0.89
C PRO A 169 -26.07 -5.27 -1.59
N ASP A 170 -26.24 -4.17 -0.85
CA ASP A 170 -26.17 -2.80 -1.40
C ASP A 170 -24.74 -2.42 -1.80
N VAL A 171 -23.74 -2.86 -1.02
CA VAL A 171 -22.32 -2.69 -1.36
C VAL A 171 -22.00 -3.43 -2.65
N PHE A 172 -22.41 -4.70 -2.77
CA PHE A 172 -22.19 -5.48 -3.98
C PHE A 172 -22.83 -4.81 -5.20
N ALA A 173 -24.10 -4.40 -5.07
CA ALA A 173 -24.82 -3.71 -6.15
C ALA A 173 -24.09 -2.43 -6.58
N THR A 174 -23.66 -1.63 -5.62
CA THR A 174 -22.97 -0.36 -5.87
C THR A 174 -21.62 -0.56 -6.56
N ILE A 175 -20.80 -1.51 -6.09
CA ILE A 175 -19.49 -1.80 -6.70
C ILE A 175 -19.68 -2.34 -8.12
N MET A 176 -20.63 -3.28 -8.32
CA MET A 176 -20.91 -3.83 -9.63
C MET A 176 -21.38 -2.75 -10.61
N ASP A 177 -22.38 -1.95 -10.22
CA ASP A 177 -22.91 -0.87 -11.04
C ASP A 177 -21.81 0.11 -11.41
N PHE A 178 -21.05 0.59 -10.42
CA PHE A 178 -19.94 1.51 -10.62
C PHE A 178 -18.96 1.01 -11.69
N PHE A 179 -18.45 -0.20 -11.54
CA PHE A 179 -17.48 -0.74 -12.49
C PHE A 179 -18.07 -1.11 -13.86
N THR A 180 -19.39 -1.24 -13.98
CA THR A 180 -20.06 -1.36 -15.28
C THR A 180 -20.22 -0.02 -15.99
N THR A 181 -20.32 1.09 -15.25
CA THR A 181 -20.38 2.44 -15.85
C THR A 181 -19.08 2.88 -16.52
N GLY A 182 -17.94 2.33 -16.10
CA GLY A 182 -16.62 2.72 -16.59
C GLY A 182 -16.15 4.09 -16.10
N LEU A 183 -16.78 4.65 -15.08
CA LEU A 183 -16.32 5.88 -14.42
C LEU A 183 -14.96 5.67 -13.73
N PRO A 184 -14.11 6.71 -13.66
CA PRO A 184 -12.85 6.62 -12.95
C PRO A 184 -13.09 6.52 -11.43
N VAL A 185 -12.30 5.68 -10.75
CA VAL A 185 -12.38 5.49 -9.29
C VAL A 185 -12.01 6.78 -8.54
N LEU A 186 -11.07 7.54 -9.08
CA LEU A 186 -10.60 8.83 -8.59
C LEU A 186 -10.72 9.90 -9.67
N ASN A 187 -11.05 11.13 -9.26
CA ASN A 187 -10.97 12.30 -10.12
C ASN A 187 -9.50 12.71 -10.31
N GLU A 188 -9.20 13.47 -11.36
CA GLU A 188 -7.83 13.88 -11.74
C GLU A 188 -7.10 14.65 -10.63
N ASP A 189 -7.83 15.32 -9.73
CA ASP A 189 -7.27 16.09 -8.61
C ASP A 189 -6.88 15.23 -7.39
N ALA A 190 -7.18 13.93 -7.41
CA ALA A 190 -6.94 13.05 -6.27
C ALA A 190 -5.60 12.33 -6.40
N SER A 191 -4.64 12.67 -5.53
CA SER A 191 -3.41 11.88 -5.38
C SER A 191 -3.59 10.81 -4.30
N PRO A 192 -3.28 9.53 -4.59
CA PRO A 192 -3.07 8.53 -3.55
C PRO A 192 -2.01 8.98 -2.54
N GLN A 193 -2.18 8.62 -1.27
CA GLN A 193 -1.19 8.96 -0.24
C GLN A 193 -0.02 7.96 -0.34
N ALA A 194 1.13 8.44 -0.81
CA ALA A 194 2.34 7.63 -1.05
C ALA A 194 3.55 8.07 -0.21
N ASP A 195 3.31 8.75 0.92
CA ASP A 195 4.36 9.38 1.74
C ASP A 195 5.29 8.38 2.46
N THR A 196 4.98 7.09 2.38
CA THR A 196 5.78 6.02 2.99
C THR A 196 6.91 5.53 2.08
N ALA A 197 6.99 5.97 0.82
CA ALA A 197 8.08 5.61 -0.07
C ALA A 197 9.40 6.29 0.37
N PRO A 198 10.53 5.57 0.41
CA PRO A 198 11.83 6.17 0.71
C PRO A 198 12.25 7.14 -0.40
N SER A 199 12.84 8.25 -0.01
CA SER A 199 13.38 9.30 -0.89
C SER A 199 14.89 9.48 -0.65
N ASP A 200 15.60 10.03 -1.65
CA ASP A 200 17.05 10.23 -1.57
C ASP A 200 17.48 11.28 -0.54
N ASP A 201 16.55 12.13 -0.09
CA ASP A 201 16.78 13.19 0.91
C ASP A 201 16.50 12.71 2.35
N ASP A 202 16.01 11.48 2.54
CA ASP A 202 15.74 10.92 3.88
C ASP A 202 17.04 10.57 4.62
N ASP A 203 17.09 10.85 5.92
CA ASP A 203 18.15 10.34 6.81
C ASP A 203 18.24 8.81 6.72
N GLU A 204 19.45 8.24 6.89
CA GLU A 204 19.67 6.77 6.77
C GLU A 204 18.70 5.95 7.63
N VAL A 205 18.37 6.45 8.83
CA VAL A 205 17.42 5.81 9.75
C VAL A 205 15.99 5.90 9.22
N VAL A 206 15.58 7.08 8.72
CA VAL A 206 14.24 7.31 8.15
C VAL A 206 14.05 6.46 6.90
N ALA A 207 15.03 6.42 6.00
CA ALA A 207 15.02 5.57 4.82
C ALA A 207 14.84 4.08 5.19
N MET A 208 15.53 3.60 6.23
CA MET A 208 15.39 2.24 6.72
C MET A 208 14.01 1.96 7.32
N ILE A 209 13.43 2.91 8.06
CA ILE A 209 12.07 2.81 8.60
C ILE A 209 11.05 2.73 7.45
N LYS A 210 11.12 3.65 6.48
CA LYS A 210 10.25 3.68 5.30
C LYS A 210 10.36 2.40 4.47
N GLU A 211 11.58 1.88 4.25
CA GLU A 211 11.79 0.60 3.56
C GLU A 211 11.14 -0.58 4.29
N LEU A 212 11.29 -0.66 5.62
CA LEU A 212 10.67 -1.72 6.42
C LEU A 212 9.14 -1.63 6.42
N LEU A 213 8.61 -0.40 6.48
CA LEU A 213 7.18 -0.17 6.36
C LEU A 213 6.67 -0.69 5.02
N ASP A 214 7.28 -0.27 3.93
CA ASP A 214 6.83 -0.61 2.57
C ASP A 214 7.00 -2.10 2.22
N THR A 215 8.11 -2.71 2.62
CA THR A 215 8.43 -4.09 2.21
C THR A 215 7.87 -5.19 3.11
N ARG A 216 7.50 -4.87 4.37
CA ARG A 216 7.05 -5.89 5.34
C ARG A 216 5.75 -5.54 6.06
N ILE A 217 5.64 -4.34 6.60
CA ILE A 217 4.46 -3.96 7.41
C ILE A 217 3.25 -3.75 6.51
N ARG A 218 3.34 -2.83 5.54
CA ARG A 218 2.21 -2.45 4.68
C ARG A 218 1.59 -3.64 3.95
N PRO A 219 2.35 -4.60 3.37
CA PRO A 219 1.75 -5.79 2.77
C PRO A 219 0.87 -6.57 3.74
N THR A 220 1.35 -6.79 4.97
CA THR A 220 0.61 -7.53 6.01
C THR A 220 -0.62 -6.75 6.46
N VAL A 221 -0.51 -5.43 6.61
CA VAL A 221 -1.62 -4.57 7.05
C VAL A 221 -2.69 -4.43 5.96
N GLN A 222 -2.29 -4.37 4.69
CA GLN A 222 -3.20 -4.33 3.54
C GLN A 222 -3.90 -5.67 3.32
N GLU A 223 -3.25 -6.80 3.62
CA GLU A 223 -3.91 -8.10 3.71
C GLU A 223 -5.10 -8.05 4.67
N ASP A 224 -4.90 -7.43 5.85
CA ASP A 224 -5.93 -7.18 6.87
C ASP A 224 -6.91 -6.03 6.54
N GLY A 225 -6.77 -5.40 5.36
CA GLY A 225 -7.71 -4.38 4.87
C GLY A 225 -7.49 -2.96 5.40
N GLY A 226 -6.29 -2.67 5.92
CA GLY A 226 -5.88 -1.32 6.33
C GLY A 226 -4.60 -0.86 5.64
N ASP A 227 -4.00 0.21 6.13
CA ASP A 227 -2.64 0.62 5.76
C ASP A 227 -2.01 1.47 6.87
N VAL A 228 -0.70 1.72 6.75
CA VAL A 228 0.04 2.63 7.61
C VAL A 228 0.80 3.66 6.80
N LEU A 229 0.66 4.93 7.18
CA LEU A 229 1.41 6.03 6.60
C LEU A 229 2.46 6.54 7.58
N TYR A 230 3.69 6.67 7.09
CA TYR A 230 4.74 7.35 7.83
C TYR A 230 4.42 8.84 7.96
N ARG A 231 4.65 9.41 9.15
CA ARG A 231 4.40 10.84 9.44
C ARG A 231 5.58 11.57 10.04
N GLY A 232 6.56 10.86 10.58
CA GLY A 232 7.76 11.46 11.14
C GLY A 232 8.54 10.50 12.01
N PHE A 233 9.75 10.91 12.35
CA PHE A 233 10.61 10.24 13.31
C PHE A 233 11.38 11.29 14.09
N ASP A 234 11.16 11.32 15.39
CA ASP A 234 11.77 12.28 16.31
C ASP A 234 12.01 11.63 17.67
N ASP A 235 13.17 11.91 18.29
CA ASP A 235 13.56 11.40 19.61
C ASP A 235 13.35 9.88 19.82
N GLY A 236 13.64 9.08 18.79
CA GLY A 236 13.48 7.62 18.83
C GLY A 236 12.02 7.14 18.66
N ILE A 237 11.08 8.05 18.44
CA ILE A 237 9.65 7.76 18.27
C ILE A 237 9.24 7.87 16.80
N VAL A 238 8.71 6.78 16.25
CA VAL A 238 8.15 6.76 14.89
C VAL A 238 6.68 7.14 14.94
N LYS A 239 6.31 8.23 14.26
CA LYS A 239 4.93 8.69 14.12
C LYS A 239 4.29 8.05 12.90
N LEU A 240 3.18 7.32 13.10
CA LEU A 240 2.44 6.63 12.05
C LEU A 240 0.96 7.04 12.07
N LYS A 241 0.36 7.21 10.89
CA LYS A 241 -1.09 7.28 10.74
C LYS A 241 -1.61 5.91 10.31
N LEU A 242 -2.55 5.36 11.07
CA LEU A 242 -3.24 4.12 10.72
C LEU A 242 -4.46 4.45 9.84
N GLN A 243 -4.78 3.57 8.87
CA GLN A 243 -5.89 3.74 7.92
C GLN A 243 -6.72 2.46 7.75
N GLY A 244 -7.93 2.60 7.20
CA GLY A 244 -8.83 1.48 6.91
C GLY A 244 -9.25 0.71 8.15
N SER A 245 -9.20 -0.63 8.08
CA SER A 245 -9.65 -1.53 9.15
C SER A 245 -8.91 -1.32 10.48
N CYS A 246 -7.75 -0.67 10.46
CA CYS A 246 -6.88 -0.50 11.63
C CYS A 246 -7.28 0.67 12.55
N THR A 247 -8.33 1.44 12.24
CA THR A 247 -8.65 2.69 12.95
C THR A 247 -9.83 2.61 13.92
N SER A 248 -10.74 1.65 13.74
CA SER A 248 -12.05 1.67 14.41
C SER A 248 -12.22 0.67 15.55
N CYS A 249 -11.21 -0.16 15.84
CA CYS A 249 -11.26 -1.16 16.92
C CYS A 249 -10.06 -1.01 17.87
N PRO A 250 -10.28 -0.73 19.18
CA PRO A 250 -9.18 -0.52 20.14
C PRO A 250 -8.23 -1.72 20.25
N SER A 251 -8.74 -2.95 20.19
CA SER A 251 -7.90 -4.15 20.28
C SER A 251 -7.00 -4.28 19.05
N SER A 252 -7.54 -4.08 17.85
CA SER A 252 -6.76 -4.13 16.60
C SER A 252 -5.67 -3.05 16.56
N ILE A 253 -5.98 -1.84 17.04
CA ILE A 253 -5.01 -0.74 17.14
C ILE A 253 -3.82 -1.12 18.03
N VAL A 254 -4.09 -1.60 19.25
CA VAL A 254 -3.03 -1.94 20.22
C VAL A 254 -2.15 -3.07 19.72
N THR A 255 -2.76 -4.13 19.17
CA THR A 255 -2.01 -5.28 18.64
C THR A 255 -1.16 -4.87 17.45
N LEU A 256 -1.71 -4.11 16.50
CA LEU A 256 -0.97 -3.65 15.33
C LEU A 256 0.19 -2.74 15.71
N LYS A 257 -0.06 -1.73 16.55
CA LYS A 257 0.96 -0.81 17.05
C LYS A 257 2.11 -1.58 17.70
N SER A 258 1.80 -2.53 18.58
CA SER A 258 2.82 -3.36 19.25
C SER A 258 3.61 -4.21 18.27
N GLY A 259 2.93 -4.80 17.26
CA GLY A 259 3.59 -5.59 16.22
C GLY A 259 4.56 -4.76 15.39
N ILE A 260 4.14 -3.56 14.96
CA ILE A 260 4.98 -2.62 14.22
C ILE A 260 6.19 -2.18 15.06
N GLN A 261 5.96 -1.77 16.31
CA GLN A 261 7.02 -1.34 17.21
C GLN A 261 8.08 -2.43 17.41
N ASN A 262 7.66 -3.65 17.73
CA ASN A 262 8.58 -4.77 17.91
C ASN A 262 9.40 -5.05 16.65
N MET A 263 8.78 -4.95 15.47
CA MET A 263 9.48 -5.17 14.21
C MET A 263 10.50 -4.05 13.94
N LEU A 264 10.11 -2.80 14.13
CA LEU A 264 11.00 -1.65 13.91
C LEU A 264 12.18 -1.67 14.89
N GLN A 265 11.94 -1.87 16.20
CA GLN A 265 13.00 -1.98 17.21
C GLN A 265 14.01 -3.11 16.91
N PHE A 266 13.56 -4.21 16.30
CA PHE A 266 14.42 -5.33 15.97
C PHE A 266 15.40 -5.02 14.82
N TYR A 267 14.94 -4.27 13.81
CA TYR A 267 15.72 -3.96 12.61
C TYR A 267 16.43 -2.60 12.69
N VAL A 268 15.88 -1.64 13.43
CA VAL A 268 16.34 -0.26 13.60
C VAL A 268 16.49 0.01 15.11
N PRO A 269 17.66 -0.26 15.70
CA PRO A 269 17.90 -0.08 17.13
C PRO A 269 17.71 1.34 17.66
N GLU A 270 17.73 2.34 16.77
CA GLU A 270 17.47 3.75 17.06
C GLU A 270 15.99 4.04 17.34
N VAL A 271 15.08 3.14 16.97
CA VAL A 271 13.66 3.24 17.30
C VAL A 271 13.45 2.76 18.73
N GLU A 272 12.95 3.63 19.59
CA GLU A 272 12.54 3.33 20.97
C GLU A 272 11.03 3.08 21.06
N GLY A 273 10.23 3.73 20.21
CA GLY A 273 8.77 3.64 20.27
C GLY A 273 8.07 3.96 18.97
N VAL A 274 6.77 3.68 18.95
CA VAL A 274 5.86 4.06 17.86
C VAL A 274 4.68 4.81 18.46
N GLU A 275 4.23 5.86 17.80
CA GLU A 275 3.04 6.61 18.17
C GLU A 275 2.08 6.73 16.99
N GLN A 276 0.78 6.65 17.31
CA GLN A 276 -0.26 6.87 16.32
C GLN A 276 -0.59 8.35 16.32
N VAL A 277 -0.50 8.99 15.15
CA VAL A 277 -1.01 10.34 14.94
C VAL A 277 -2.36 10.29 14.24
N LYS A 278 -3.27 11.18 14.63
CA LYS A 278 -4.56 11.39 13.96
C LYS A 278 -4.51 12.71 13.19
N ASP A 279 -5.41 12.87 12.23
CA ASP A 279 -5.44 14.09 11.41
C ASP A 279 -5.73 15.36 12.23
N GLU A 280 -6.34 15.23 13.41
CA GLU A 280 -6.57 16.33 14.36
C GLU A 280 -5.28 16.85 15.02
N ASP A 281 -4.20 16.06 15.02
CA ASP A 281 -2.95 16.40 15.72
C ASP A 281 -1.97 17.20 14.84
N VAL A 282 -2.18 17.26 13.52
CA VAL A 282 -1.25 17.87 12.56
C VAL A 282 -1.40 19.39 12.49
N GLU A 283 -2.56 19.94 12.88
CA GLU A 283 -2.81 21.39 12.87
C GLU A 283 -2.00 22.15 13.93
N VAL A 284 -1.42 21.47 14.93
CA VAL A 284 -0.71 22.13 16.03
C VAL A 284 0.77 22.39 15.74
N GLU A 285 1.45 21.55 14.95
CA GLU A 285 2.90 21.70 14.71
C GLU A 285 3.26 22.68 13.57
N GLN A 286 2.36 22.92 12.61
CA GLN A 286 2.64 23.85 11.50
C GLN A 286 2.45 25.34 11.87
N GLY A 287 1.92 25.64 13.06
CA GLY A 287 1.69 27.01 13.56
C GLY A 287 2.82 27.63 14.39
N ALA A 288 3.90 26.89 14.69
CA ALA A 288 4.94 27.33 15.63
C ALA A 288 6.24 27.86 14.97
N LYS A 289 6.24 28.11 13.66
CA LYS A 289 7.31 28.85 12.96
C LYS A 289 6.71 30.09 12.28
N GLY A 290 6.39 31.10 13.09
CA GLY A 290 6.01 32.44 12.65
C GLY A 290 6.72 33.49 13.51
#